data_AF-A0A2P8KQA5-F1
#
_entry.id   AF-A0A2P8KQA5-F1
#
_cell.length_a   1.000
_cell.length_b   1.000
_cell.length_c   1.000
_cell.angle_alpha   90.00
_cell.angle_beta   90.00
_cell.angle_gamma   90.00
#
_symmetry.space_group_name_H-M   'P 1'
#
loop_
_entity.id
_entity.type
_entity.pdbx_description
1 polymer ?
#
loop_
_entity_poly.entity_id
_entity_poly.type
_entity_poly.pdbx_seq_one_letter_code
_entity_poly.pdbx_strand_id
1 'polypeptide(L)'
;MAPFIAVKPSQAPADRQPRFALWQLGFRPFYLLASAFAALSVGLWAVQFAGWLPLAYLPGPLWHAHEMVFGFMLAVIVGFLFTAGRNWSGRPTPTGLPLAALAALWVAGRILVLTPFAWTAALVNAAFPLASALALAIPLVNARNRRNYFFIGLLLLLSGAALAFHLSALGAIATPAWIGIQLALDILLFIMAVMGGRVIPMFTNNAVPGANATRLPMVERAALGGVIVLLLTDASGLPSVAVAAAALAATLAQLVRWLLWRPWKSLDNTLVLVLHLAYAWIPVHLALRALASQGWVSPSLATHALTVGAAGGLIIGMMVRTARGHTARVLRADQVDTACFLLVLLAALVRVVVPLLAPSQTIVAVLASAAFWTWGFALYAVRYWPVLTRPRLDGKPG
;
A
#
# COMPACT_ATOMS: atom_id res chain seq x y z
N MET A 1 -44.57 1.09 -43.72
CA MET A 1 -43.54 2.13 -43.49
C MET A 1 -42.61 1.64 -42.40
N ALA A 2 -41.37 1.28 -42.73
CA ALA A 2 -40.36 0.91 -41.74
C ALA A 2 -39.86 2.18 -41.01
N PRO A 3 -39.65 2.15 -39.69
CA PRO A 3 -39.19 3.33 -38.96
C PRO A 3 -37.75 3.65 -39.35
N PHE A 4 -37.50 4.91 -39.71
CA PHE A 4 -36.16 5.41 -39.98
C PHE A 4 -35.26 5.20 -38.74
N ILE A 5 -34.11 4.57 -38.96
CA ILE A 5 -33.05 4.47 -37.94
C ILE A 5 -32.56 5.89 -37.68
N ALA A 6 -32.85 6.42 -36.50
CA ALA A 6 -32.34 7.72 -36.07
C ALA A 6 -30.82 7.62 -35.90
N VAL A 7 -30.08 8.12 -36.89
CA VAL A 7 -28.62 8.29 -36.80
C VAL A 7 -28.35 9.38 -35.76
N LYS A 8 -27.77 8.99 -34.61
CA LYS A 8 -27.30 9.97 -33.63
C LYS A 8 -26.22 10.83 -34.28
N PRO A 9 -26.30 12.16 -34.20
CA PRO A 9 -25.24 13.04 -34.70
C PRO A 9 -23.91 12.68 -34.03
N SER A 10 -22.83 12.64 -34.81
CA SER A 10 -21.48 12.43 -34.28
C SER A 10 -21.22 13.48 -33.20
N GLN A 11 -20.83 13.03 -32.00
CA GLN A 11 -20.38 13.93 -30.94
C GLN A 11 -19.29 14.85 -31.51
N ALA A 12 -19.42 16.16 -31.27
CA ALA A 12 -18.39 17.12 -31.60
C ALA A 12 -17.02 16.63 -31.08
N PRO A 13 -15.91 16.85 -31.81
CA PRO A 13 -14.61 16.39 -31.38
C PRO A 13 -14.36 16.90 -29.96
N ALA A 14 -14.19 15.96 -29.03
CA ALA A 14 -13.93 16.28 -27.64
C ALA A 14 -12.81 17.32 -27.58
N ASP A 15 -13.05 18.42 -26.84
CA ASP A 15 -12.05 19.45 -26.55
C ASP A 15 -10.69 18.79 -26.36
N ARG A 16 -9.68 19.29 -27.09
CA ARG A 16 -8.31 18.73 -27.14
C ARG A 16 -7.86 18.36 -25.73
N GLN A 17 -7.99 17.09 -25.38
CA GLN A 17 -7.60 16.58 -24.07
C GLN A 17 -6.13 16.96 -23.85
N PRO A 18 -5.78 17.54 -22.70
CA PRO A 18 -4.43 17.99 -22.45
C PRO A 18 -3.47 16.81 -22.65
N ARG A 19 -2.39 17.00 -23.42
CA ARG A 19 -1.40 15.95 -23.73
C ARG A 19 -0.73 15.36 -22.48
N PHE A 20 -0.88 16.03 -21.33
CA PHE A 20 -0.37 15.64 -20.04
C PHE A 20 -1.53 15.43 -19.04
N ALA A 21 -1.59 14.24 -18.44
CA ALA A 21 -2.69 13.80 -17.61
C ALA A 21 -2.27 13.43 -16.17
N LEU A 22 -1.02 13.66 -15.78
CA LEU A 22 -0.49 13.27 -14.47
C LEU A 22 -1.37 13.77 -13.32
N TRP A 23 -1.94 14.98 -13.43
CA TRP A 23 -2.72 15.59 -12.36
C TRP A 23 -4.24 15.32 -12.43
N GLN A 24 -4.70 14.37 -13.25
CA GLN A 24 -6.14 14.12 -13.45
C GLN A 24 -6.78 13.19 -12.42
N LEU A 25 -6.00 12.29 -11.81
CA LEU A 25 -6.47 11.34 -10.80
C LEU A 25 -5.36 11.03 -9.80
N GLY A 26 -5.73 10.83 -8.54
CA GLY A 26 -4.78 10.68 -7.44
C GLY A 26 -3.78 9.54 -7.60
N PHE A 27 -4.15 8.41 -8.21
CA PHE A 27 -3.21 7.30 -8.39
C PHE A 27 -2.03 7.68 -9.30
N ARG A 28 -2.23 8.57 -10.28
CA ARG A 28 -1.23 8.86 -11.31
C ARG A 28 0.09 9.41 -10.74
N PRO A 29 0.11 10.53 -10.00
CA PRO A 29 1.37 11.06 -9.47
C PRO A 29 1.87 10.20 -8.31
N PHE A 30 1.00 9.77 -7.41
CA PHE A 30 1.43 9.04 -6.22
C PHE A 30 1.96 7.64 -6.52
N TYR A 31 1.45 6.94 -7.54
CA TYR A 31 2.00 5.63 -7.91
C TYR A 31 3.36 5.78 -8.60
N LEU A 32 3.52 6.83 -9.40
CA LEU A 32 4.80 7.12 -10.04
C LEU A 32 5.87 7.50 -9.00
N LEU A 33 5.53 8.41 -8.09
CA LEU A 33 6.40 8.81 -6.98
C LEU A 33 6.72 7.63 -6.07
N ALA A 34 5.72 6.86 -5.66
CA ALA A 34 5.91 5.72 -4.76
C ALA A 34 6.79 4.62 -5.39
N SER A 35 6.59 4.28 -6.67
CA SER A 35 7.43 3.27 -7.33
C SER A 35 8.86 3.73 -7.55
N ALA A 36 9.08 4.97 -8.00
CA ALA A 36 10.42 5.53 -8.12
C ALA A 36 11.13 5.59 -6.77
N PHE A 37 10.42 6.03 -5.74
CA PHE A 37 10.94 6.10 -4.37
C PHE A 37 11.22 4.72 -3.77
N ALA A 38 10.33 3.74 -3.98
CA ALA A 38 10.55 2.37 -3.53
C ALA A 38 11.80 1.76 -4.15
N ALA A 39 12.03 2.01 -5.45
CA ALA A 39 13.23 1.54 -6.14
C ALA A 39 14.49 2.21 -5.60
N LEU A 40 14.50 3.54 -5.52
CA LEU A 40 15.66 4.33 -5.10
C LEU A 40 15.99 4.15 -3.62
N SER A 41 15.01 4.32 -2.73
CA SER A 41 15.21 4.29 -1.29
C SER A 41 15.66 2.91 -0.81
N VAL A 42 15.05 1.83 -1.30
CA VAL A 42 15.48 0.46 -0.93
C VAL A 42 16.83 0.11 -1.56
N GLY A 43 17.11 0.57 -2.78
CA GLY A 43 18.41 0.37 -3.42
C GLY A 43 19.54 1.04 -2.63
N LEU A 44 19.37 2.32 -2.29
CA LEU A 44 20.31 3.07 -1.44
C LEU A 44 20.45 2.45 -0.05
N TRP A 45 19.34 1.98 0.54
CA TRP A 45 19.36 1.27 1.80
C TRP A 45 20.14 -0.03 1.75
N ALA A 46 20.04 -0.81 0.67
CA ALA A 46 20.81 -2.04 0.51
C ALA A 46 22.32 -1.76 0.47
N VAL A 47 22.72 -0.75 -0.30
CA VAL A 47 24.13 -0.34 -0.43
C VAL A 47 24.66 0.20 0.90
N GLN A 48 23.85 0.99 1.63
CA GLN A 48 24.18 1.42 2.99
C GLN A 48 24.32 0.23 3.94
N PHE A 49 23.35 -0.69 3.93
CA PHE A 49 23.31 -1.85 4.81
C PHE A 49 24.49 -2.80 4.56
N ALA A 50 24.96 -2.89 3.31
CA ALA A 50 26.17 -3.63 2.94
C ALA A 50 27.48 -2.96 3.40
N GLY A 51 27.42 -1.73 3.92
CA GLY A 51 28.61 -0.94 4.29
C GLY A 51 29.36 -0.36 3.09
N TRP A 52 28.71 -0.27 1.92
CA TRP A 52 29.33 0.21 0.68
C TRP A 52 29.21 1.72 0.48
N LEU A 53 28.43 2.42 1.31
CA LEU A 53 28.38 3.88 1.30
C LEU A 53 29.38 4.47 2.28
N PRO A 54 30.15 5.51 1.88
CA PRO A 54 31.06 6.21 2.79
C PRO A 54 30.30 7.05 3.83
N LEU A 55 29.06 7.46 3.50
CA LEU A 55 28.17 8.21 4.37
C LEU A 55 26.78 7.57 4.34
N ALA A 56 26.17 7.39 5.51
CA ALA A 56 24.82 6.87 5.63
C ALA A 56 23.81 7.85 5.01
N TYR A 57 22.95 7.37 4.11
CA TYR A 57 21.84 8.17 3.57
C TYR A 57 20.68 8.28 4.59
N LEU A 58 20.48 7.28 5.46
CA LEU A 58 19.55 7.34 6.60
C LEU A 58 20.21 6.99 7.94
N PRO A 59 19.74 7.58 9.06
CA PRO A 59 20.23 7.27 10.42
C PRO A 59 19.78 5.89 10.96
N GLY A 60 19.99 4.81 10.20
CA GLY A 60 19.76 3.43 10.62
C GLY A 60 18.36 2.87 10.32
N PRO A 61 18.08 1.63 10.77
CA PRO A 61 16.91 0.85 10.33
C PRO A 61 15.56 1.45 10.72
N LEU A 62 15.52 2.24 11.79
CA LEU A 62 14.34 2.96 12.22
C LEU A 62 13.86 3.96 11.16
N TRP A 63 14.80 4.67 10.52
CA TRP A 63 14.49 5.60 9.44
C TRP A 63 14.14 4.91 8.14
N HIS A 64 14.74 3.76 7.85
CA HIS A 64 14.27 2.91 6.75
C HIS A 64 12.80 2.52 6.95
N ALA A 65 12.42 2.08 8.15
CA ALA A 65 11.02 1.78 8.46
C ALA A 65 10.11 2.99 8.29
N HIS A 66 10.53 4.17 8.76
CA HIS A 66 9.82 5.43 8.54
C HIS A 66 9.57 5.72 7.06
N GLU A 67 10.62 5.64 6.24
CA GLU A 67 10.52 5.90 4.80
C GLU A 67 9.62 4.89 4.09
N MET A 68 9.64 3.61 4.48
CA MET A 68 8.76 2.59 3.89
C MET A 68 7.30 2.78 4.29
N VAL A 69 7.01 3.16 5.53
CA VAL A 69 5.65 3.31 6.06
C VAL A 69 5.04 4.65 5.62
N PHE A 70 5.68 5.76 5.97
CA PHE A 70 5.14 7.11 5.77
C PHE A 70 5.51 7.72 4.41
N GLY A 71 6.57 7.24 3.77
CA GLY A 71 6.93 7.63 2.41
C GLY A 71 6.21 6.79 1.40
N PHE A 72 6.64 5.54 1.28
CA PHE A 72 6.19 4.63 0.23
C PHE A 72 4.72 4.20 0.38
N MET A 73 4.35 3.51 1.46
CA MET A 73 3.01 2.94 1.60
C MET A 73 1.93 4.01 1.68
N LEU A 74 2.18 5.08 2.44
CA LEU A 74 1.24 6.19 2.57
C LEU A 74 0.98 6.89 1.23
N ALA A 75 1.99 7.10 0.38
CA ALA A 75 1.78 7.65 -0.96
C ALA A 75 0.83 6.77 -1.78
N VAL A 76 1.05 5.46 -1.80
CA VAL A 76 0.16 4.53 -2.52
C VAL A 76 -1.26 4.56 -1.96
N ILE A 77 -1.41 4.61 -0.64
CA ILE A 77 -2.72 4.69 0.01
C ILE A 77 -3.43 5.98 -0.38
N VAL A 78 -2.77 7.14 -0.34
CA VAL A 78 -3.37 8.42 -0.74
C VAL A 78 -3.77 8.40 -2.22
N GLY A 79 -2.90 7.90 -3.10
CA GLY A 79 -3.22 7.75 -4.53
C GLY A 79 -4.42 6.83 -4.77
N PHE A 80 -4.49 5.72 -4.04
CA PHE A 80 -5.63 4.80 -4.06
C PHE A 80 -6.90 5.48 -3.53
N LEU A 81 -6.85 6.12 -2.37
CA LEU A 81 -8.02 6.71 -1.70
C LEU A 81 -8.62 7.89 -2.46
N PHE A 82 -7.82 8.72 -3.12
CA PHE A 82 -8.38 9.75 -4.00
C PHE A 82 -9.03 9.14 -5.24
N THR A 83 -8.47 8.07 -5.78
CA THR A 83 -9.07 7.41 -6.95
C THR A 83 -10.35 6.68 -6.59
N ALA A 84 -10.33 5.89 -5.52
CA ALA A 84 -11.47 5.12 -5.03
C ALA A 84 -12.53 6.02 -4.38
N GLY A 85 -12.12 7.04 -3.64
CA GLY A 85 -13.00 8.03 -3.01
C GLY A 85 -13.83 8.79 -4.04
N ARG A 86 -13.28 9.12 -5.20
CA ARG A 86 -14.04 9.67 -6.33
C ARG A 86 -15.15 8.72 -6.78
N ASN A 87 -14.83 7.43 -6.96
CA ASN A 87 -15.81 6.42 -7.37
C ASN A 87 -16.87 6.15 -6.29
N TRP A 88 -16.48 6.13 -5.01
CA TRP A 88 -17.41 5.86 -3.91
C TRP A 88 -18.35 7.03 -3.60
N SER A 89 -17.89 8.26 -3.77
CA SER A 89 -18.68 9.47 -3.50
C SER A 89 -19.44 9.98 -4.72
N GLY A 90 -19.01 9.63 -5.94
CA GLY A 90 -19.48 10.28 -7.16
C GLY A 90 -19.09 11.77 -7.24
N ARG A 91 -18.19 12.24 -6.37
CA ARG A 91 -17.74 13.63 -6.26
C ARG A 91 -16.27 13.74 -6.67
N PRO A 92 -15.83 14.90 -7.20
CA PRO A 92 -14.42 15.10 -7.52
C PRO A 92 -13.56 15.05 -6.25
N THR A 93 -12.43 14.34 -6.35
CA THR A 93 -11.30 14.41 -5.42
C THR A 93 -10.28 15.43 -5.94
N PRO A 94 -9.21 15.77 -5.20
CA PRO A 94 -8.18 16.68 -5.71
C PRO A 94 -7.65 16.29 -7.09
N THR A 95 -7.62 17.26 -8.00
CA THR A 95 -7.06 17.19 -9.36
C THR A 95 -6.34 18.50 -9.68
N GLY A 96 -5.51 18.54 -10.71
CA GLY A 96 -4.78 19.75 -11.10
C GLY A 96 -3.82 20.25 -10.02
N LEU A 97 -3.82 21.56 -9.77
CA LEU A 97 -2.92 22.22 -8.83
C LEU A 97 -3.04 21.71 -7.39
N PRO A 98 -4.24 21.51 -6.80
CA PRO A 98 -4.38 20.89 -5.48
C PRO A 98 -3.69 19.52 -5.35
N LEU A 99 -3.81 18.67 -6.38
CA LEU A 99 -3.14 17.36 -6.39
C LEU A 99 -1.62 17.50 -6.53
N ALA A 100 -1.15 18.45 -7.36
CA ALA A 100 0.27 18.75 -7.50
C ALA A 100 0.88 19.29 -6.20
N ALA A 101 0.15 20.13 -5.45
CA ALA A 101 0.58 20.63 -4.15
C ALA A 101 0.73 19.51 -3.11
N LEU A 102 -0.20 18.55 -3.07
CA LEU A 102 -0.08 17.38 -2.20
C LEU A 102 1.11 16.49 -2.58
N ALA A 103 1.36 16.30 -3.88
CA ALA A 103 2.54 15.58 -4.37
C ALA A 103 3.84 16.31 -4.00
N ALA A 104 3.89 17.63 -4.16
CA ALA A 104 5.04 18.46 -3.77
C ALA A 104 5.28 18.41 -2.25
N LEU A 105 4.22 18.44 -1.44
CA LEU A 105 4.30 18.29 0.01
C LEU A 105 4.92 16.94 0.40
N TRP A 106 4.52 15.87 -0.28
CA TRP A 106 5.11 14.54 -0.09
C TRP A 106 6.60 14.52 -0.46
N VAL A 107 6.96 15.07 -1.62
CA VAL A 107 8.37 15.14 -2.08
C VAL A 107 9.21 15.96 -1.10
N ALA A 108 8.70 17.10 -0.63
CA ALA A 108 9.36 17.92 0.37
C ALA A 108 9.64 17.13 1.66
N GLY A 109 8.69 16.30 2.12
CA GLY A 109 8.89 15.44 3.29
C GLY A 109 10.05 14.46 3.12
N ARG A 110 10.22 13.88 1.93
CA ARG A 110 11.33 12.97 1.61
C ARG A 110 12.68 13.70 1.60
N ILE A 111 12.73 14.89 1.01
CA ILE A 111 13.95 15.71 0.93
C ILE A 111 14.34 16.21 2.32
N LEU A 112 13.38 16.73 3.10
CA LEU A 112 13.64 17.33 4.41
C LEU A 112 14.19 16.34 5.44
N VAL A 113 13.83 15.05 5.34
CA VAL A 113 14.41 13.97 6.17
C VAL A 113 15.92 13.83 5.96
N LEU A 114 16.44 14.23 4.81
CA LEU A 114 17.87 14.20 4.48
C LEU A 114 18.62 15.49 4.86
N THR A 115 17.93 16.44 5.50
CA THR A 115 18.48 17.76 5.85
C THR A 115 18.57 17.95 7.37
N PRO A 116 19.34 18.92 7.87
CA PRO A 116 19.37 19.24 9.31
C PRO A 116 18.06 19.87 9.83
N PHE A 117 17.07 20.17 8.98
CA PHE A 117 15.81 20.83 9.36
C PHE A 117 14.79 19.86 9.97
N ALA A 118 15.16 19.18 11.05
CA ALA A 118 14.39 18.07 11.62
C ALA A 118 12.97 18.46 12.10
N TRP A 119 12.79 19.66 12.67
CA TRP A 119 11.46 20.18 13.03
C TRP A 119 10.59 20.44 11.79
N THR A 120 11.16 21.01 10.73
CA THR A 120 10.44 21.22 9.47
C THR A 120 10.09 19.89 8.82
N ALA A 121 11.00 18.92 8.85
CA ALA A 121 10.73 17.55 8.40
C ALA A 121 9.56 16.94 9.18
N ALA A 122 9.52 17.10 10.51
CA ALA A 122 8.42 16.62 11.35
C ALA A 122 7.07 17.19 10.93
N LEU A 123 6.99 18.52 10.78
CA LEU A 123 5.78 19.22 10.40
C LEU A 123 5.30 18.81 9.00
N VAL A 124 6.21 18.74 8.02
CA VAL A 124 5.87 18.38 6.64
C VAL A 124 5.41 16.92 6.52
N ASN A 125 6.09 15.99 7.20
CA ASN A 125 5.71 14.58 7.18
C ASN A 125 4.38 14.30 7.89
N ALA A 126 4.04 15.08 8.93
CA ALA A 126 2.71 15.04 9.54
C ALA A 126 1.66 15.75 8.67
N ALA A 127 2.00 16.85 8.01
CA ALA A 127 1.07 17.62 7.20
C ALA A 127 0.55 16.85 5.98
N PHE A 128 1.35 15.96 5.38
CA PHE A 128 0.93 15.18 4.22
C PHE A 128 -0.29 14.26 4.45
N PRO A 129 -0.28 13.32 5.42
CA PRO A 129 -1.46 12.52 5.76
C PRO A 129 -2.62 13.37 6.28
N LEU A 130 -2.36 14.44 7.05
CA LEU A 130 -3.39 15.36 7.52
C LEU A 130 -4.12 16.05 6.37
N ALA A 131 -3.38 16.68 5.46
CA ALA A 131 -3.94 17.34 4.28
C ALA A 131 -4.68 16.35 3.39
N SER A 132 -4.17 15.13 3.25
CA SER A 132 -4.84 14.06 2.52
C SER A 132 -6.16 13.62 3.17
N ALA A 133 -6.20 13.56 4.51
CA ALA A 133 -7.42 13.26 5.26
C ALA A 133 -8.50 14.31 5.04
N LEU A 134 -8.14 15.60 5.16
CA LEU A 134 -9.05 16.72 4.93
C LEU A 134 -9.56 16.74 3.50
N ALA A 135 -8.65 16.56 2.53
CA ALA A 135 -9.00 16.54 1.12
C ALA A 135 -9.91 15.36 0.73
N LEU A 136 -9.76 14.21 1.38
CA LEU A 136 -10.66 13.06 1.23
C LEU A 136 -12.00 13.27 1.94
N ALA A 137 -12.01 13.97 3.07
CA ALA A 137 -13.21 14.21 3.86
C ALA A 137 -14.24 15.03 3.07
N ILE A 138 -13.82 16.06 2.35
CA ILE A 138 -14.71 16.94 1.56
C ILE A 138 -15.66 16.13 0.65
N PRO A 139 -15.20 15.32 -0.31
CA PRO A 139 -16.10 14.57 -1.19
C PRO A 139 -16.91 13.49 -0.45
N LEU A 140 -16.34 12.83 0.57
CA LEU A 140 -17.06 11.79 1.32
C LEU A 140 -18.21 12.38 2.14
N VAL A 141 -17.99 13.51 2.82
CA VAL A 141 -19.01 14.20 3.62
C VAL A 141 -20.09 14.78 2.72
N ASN A 142 -19.71 15.43 1.62
CA ASN A 142 -20.65 15.97 0.63
C ASN A 142 -21.52 14.88 -0.03
N ALA A 143 -21.02 13.66 -0.13
CA ALA A 143 -21.77 12.49 -0.60
C ALA A 143 -22.43 11.68 0.53
N ARG A 144 -22.29 12.10 1.80
CA ARG A 144 -22.76 11.38 3.01
C ARG A 144 -22.29 9.91 3.03
N ASN A 145 -21.10 9.63 2.50
CA ASN A 145 -20.57 8.27 2.41
C ASN A 145 -19.95 7.81 3.73
N ARG A 146 -20.81 7.62 4.74
CA ARG A 146 -20.43 7.26 6.12
C ARG A 146 -19.63 5.96 6.20
N ARG A 147 -19.87 5.02 5.27
CA ARG A 147 -19.17 3.73 5.19
C ARG A 147 -17.66 3.87 5.02
N ASN A 148 -17.19 5.00 4.48
CA ASN A 148 -15.78 5.24 4.20
C ASN A 148 -15.15 6.34 5.07
N TYR A 149 -15.90 6.90 6.04
CA TYR A 149 -15.36 7.94 6.94
C TYR A 149 -14.19 7.45 7.78
N PHE A 150 -14.16 6.16 8.12
CA PHE A 150 -13.05 5.60 8.89
C PHE A 150 -11.70 5.79 8.19
N PHE A 151 -11.62 5.86 6.86
CA PHE A 151 -10.36 6.18 6.15
C PHE A 151 -9.81 7.56 6.48
N ILE A 152 -10.69 8.53 6.76
CA ILE A 152 -10.29 9.86 7.23
C ILE A 152 -9.63 9.71 8.60
N GLY A 153 -10.27 8.97 9.52
CA GLY A 153 -9.73 8.67 10.85
C GLY A 153 -8.37 7.96 10.79
N LEU A 154 -8.22 6.96 9.91
CA LEU A 154 -6.94 6.25 9.74
C LEU A 154 -5.83 7.16 9.21
N LEU A 155 -6.12 8.08 8.28
CA LEU A 155 -5.14 9.06 7.81
C LEU A 155 -4.75 10.06 8.91
N LEU A 156 -5.69 10.50 9.75
CA LEU A 156 -5.40 11.33 10.92
C LEU A 156 -4.53 10.59 11.94
N LEU A 157 -4.80 9.30 12.19
CA LEU A 157 -3.96 8.47 13.05
C LEU A 157 -2.55 8.29 12.47
N LEU A 158 -2.41 8.09 11.15
CA LEU A 158 -1.09 8.04 10.48
C LEU A 158 -0.36 9.38 10.57
N SER A 159 -1.08 10.50 10.52
CA SER A 159 -0.49 11.84 10.79
C SER A 159 0.03 11.95 12.21
N GLY A 160 -0.74 11.51 13.20
CA GLY A 160 -0.31 11.50 14.60
C GLY A 160 0.88 10.58 14.83
N ALA A 161 0.88 9.39 14.22
CA ALA A 161 1.97 8.43 14.31
C ALA A 161 3.27 8.96 13.68
N ALA A 162 3.19 9.64 12.54
CA ALA A 162 4.33 10.29 11.90
C ALA A 162 4.89 11.42 12.79
N LEU A 163 4.02 12.26 13.35
CA LEU A 163 4.45 13.33 14.25
C LEU A 163 5.10 12.77 15.52
N ALA A 164 4.49 11.76 16.14
CA ALA A 164 5.04 11.10 17.34
C ALA A 164 6.41 10.48 17.08
N PHE A 165 6.60 9.83 15.92
CA PHE A 165 7.91 9.33 15.50
C PHE A 165 8.95 10.45 15.47
N HIS A 166 8.65 11.55 14.79
CA HIS A 166 9.58 12.67 14.66
C HIS A 166 9.86 13.36 15.99
N LEU A 167 8.85 13.59 16.83
CA LEU A 167 9.02 14.17 18.16
C LEU A 167 9.90 13.29 19.06
N SER A 168 9.74 11.97 18.98
CA SER A 168 10.61 11.03 19.67
C SER A 168 12.05 11.08 19.15
N ALA A 169 12.24 11.09 17.83
CA ALA A 169 13.55 11.20 17.20
C ALA A 169 14.27 12.53 17.54
N LEU A 170 13.50 13.59 17.78
CA LEU A 170 13.98 14.90 18.25
C LEU A 170 14.26 14.95 19.76
N GLY A 171 13.90 13.91 20.52
CA GLY A 171 13.97 13.91 21.99
C GLY A 171 12.94 14.81 22.66
N ALA A 172 11.92 15.29 21.93
CA ALA A 172 10.88 16.17 22.44
C ALA A 172 9.82 15.43 23.29
N ILE A 173 9.73 14.10 23.15
CA ILE A 173 8.89 13.23 23.98
C ILE A 173 9.70 12.01 24.43
N ALA A 174 9.39 11.48 25.62
CA ALA A 174 10.07 10.30 26.18
C ALA A 174 9.60 8.96 25.56
N THR A 175 8.55 8.99 24.74
CA THR A 175 8.00 7.80 24.09
C THR A 175 8.97 7.25 23.04
N PRO A 176 9.26 5.94 22.99
CA PRO A 176 10.11 5.36 21.96
C PRO A 176 9.54 5.53 20.54
N ALA A 177 10.40 5.93 19.59
CA ALA A 177 10.00 6.20 18.20
C ALA A 177 9.38 4.98 17.50
N TRP A 178 9.78 3.77 17.90
CA TRP A 178 9.24 2.52 17.36
C TRP A 178 7.73 2.38 17.58
N ILE A 179 7.16 2.99 18.62
CA ILE A 179 5.71 2.95 18.87
C ILE A 179 4.94 3.62 17.72
N GLY A 180 5.45 4.73 17.18
CA GLY A 180 4.85 5.39 16.01
C GLY A 180 4.86 4.49 14.77
N ILE A 181 5.96 3.74 14.56
CA ILE A 181 6.07 2.77 13.45
C ILE A 181 5.09 1.61 13.65
N GLN A 182 5.02 1.03 14.85
CA GLN A 182 4.15 -0.10 15.15
C GLN A 182 2.67 0.27 14.97
N LEU A 183 2.25 1.41 15.52
CA LEU A 183 0.89 1.90 15.34
C LEU A 183 0.55 2.08 13.86
N ALA A 184 1.48 2.65 13.09
CA ALA A 184 1.29 2.82 11.65
C ALA A 184 1.21 1.46 10.91
N LEU A 185 2.03 0.47 11.26
CA LEU A 185 1.96 -0.88 10.71
C LEU A 185 0.62 -1.58 11.01
N ASP A 186 0.08 -1.41 12.22
CA ASP A 186 -1.23 -1.97 12.58
C ASP A 186 -2.38 -1.28 11.81
N ILE A 187 -2.30 0.04 11.64
CA ILE A 187 -3.23 0.79 10.79
C ILE A 187 -3.14 0.31 9.34
N LEU A 188 -1.94 0.11 8.81
CA LEU A 188 -1.71 -0.39 7.45
C LEU A 188 -2.26 -1.81 7.27
N LEU A 189 -2.03 -2.70 8.23
CA LEU A 189 -2.61 -4.04 8.25
C LEU A 189 -4.14 -3.96 8.22
N PHE A 190 -4.75 -3.08 9.01
CA PHE A 190 -6.19 -2.88 9.01
C PHE A 190 -6.70 -2.37 7.66
N ILE A 191 -6.03 -1.39 7.04
CA ILE A 191 -6.36 -0.90 5.69
C ILE A 191 -6.30 -2.05 4.68
N MET A 192 -5.23 -2.85 4.70
CA MET A 192 -5.05 -3.99 3.80
C MET A 192 -6.12 -5.07 4.02
N ALA A 193 -6.47 -5.39 5.26
CA ALA A 193 -7.50 -6.35 5.57
C ALA A 193 -8.89 -5.87 5.12
N VAL A 194 -9.24 -4.60 5.33
CA VAL A 194 -10.52 -4.02 4.89
C VAL A 194 -10.58 -3.96 3.38
N MET A 195 -9.54 -3.44 2.73
CA MET A 195 -9.52 -3.29 1.28
C MET A 195 -9.45 -4.63 0.58
N GLY A 196 -8.59 -5.55 1.05
CA GLY A 196 -8.44 -6.90 0.54
C GLY A 196 -9.78 -7.65 0.48
N GLY A 197 -10.53 -7.72 1.57
CA GLY A 197 -11.83 -8.41 1.54
C GLY A 197 -12.98 -7.65 0.87
N ARG A 198 -12.77 -6.40 0.47
CA ARG A 198 -13.68 -5.71 -0.46
C ARG A 198 -13.36 -6.04 -1.90
N VAL A 199 -12.09 -5.95 -2.29
CA VAL A 199 -11.67 -5.94 -3.69
C VAL A 199 -11.27 -7.31 -4.21
N ILE A 200 -10.61 -8.15 -3.42
CA ILE A 200 -10.13 -9.47 -3.85
C ILE A 200 -11.31 -10.36 -4.24
N PRO A 201 -12.28 -10.68 -3.36
CA PRO A 201 -13.41 -11.53 -3.75
C PRO A 201 -14.26 -10.92 -4.88
N MET A 202 -14.37 -9.59 -4.94
CA MET A 202 -15.03 -8.91 -6.07
C MET A 202 -14.28 -9.15 -7.38
N PHE A 203 -12.96 -8.96 -7.39
CA PHE A 203 -12.15 -9.15 -8.59
C PHE A 203 -12.09 -10.60 -9.02
N THR A 204 -12.05 -11.54 -8.07
CA THR A 204 -12.14 -12.98 -8.33
C THR A 204 -13.46 -13.32 -9.01
N ASN A 205 -14.59 -12.88 -8.46
CA ASN A 205 -15.90 -13.15 -9.06
C ASN A 205 -16.12 -12.44 -10.41
N ASN A 206 -15.55 -11.25 -10.59
CA ASN A 206 -15.69 -10.50 -11.85
C ASN A 206 -14.81 -11.06 -12.98
N ALA A 207 -13.68 -11.68 -12.64
CA ALA A 207 -12.67 -12.08 -13.63
C ALA A 207 -12.61 -13.60 -13.87
N VAL A 208 -13.17 -14.42 -12.97
CA VAL A 208 -13.16 -15.88 -13.07
C VAL A 208 -14.61 -16.41 -12.96
N PRO A 209 -15.20 -16.83 -14.10
CA PRO A 209 -16.53 -17.45 -14.10
C PRO A 209 -16.61 -18.66 -13.16
N GLY A 210 -17.67 -18.73 -12.35
CA GLY A 210 -17.89 -19.85 -11.43
C GLY A 210 -16.96 -19.91 -10.21
N ALA A 211 -16.11 -18.90 -9.98
CA ALA A 211 -15.25 -18.86 -8.79
C ALA A 211 -16.07 -18.92 -7.50
N ASN A 212 -17.16 -18.16 -7.43
CA ASN A 212 -18.06 -18.10 -6.27
C ASN A 212 -17.30 -17.79 -4.97
N ALA A 213 -16.41 -16.80 -4.99
CA ALA A 213 -15.77 -16.27 -3.80
C ALA A 213 -16.82 -15.66 -2.88
N THR A 214 -16.92 -16.14 -1.64
CA THR A 214 -17.97 -15.76 -0.69
C THR A 214 -17.44 -14.91 0.45
N ARG A 215 -18.35 -14.19 1.12
CA ARG A 215 -18.05 -13.43 2.34
C ARG A 215 -19.09 -13.79 3.39
N LEU A 216 -18.65 -14.49 4.43
CA LEU A 216 -19.50 -14.82 5.57
C LEU A 216 -19.43 -13.70 6.62
N PRO A 217 -20.57 -13.11 7.05
CA PRO A 217 -20.56 -11.96 7.96
C PRO A 217 -19.78 -12.18 9.26
N MET A 218 -19.86 -13.37 9.85
CA MET A 218 -19.12 -13.70 11.09
C MET A 218 -17.62 -13.73 10.86
N VAL A 219 -17.16 -14.31 9.74
CA VAL A 219 -15.73 -14.38 9.39
C VAL A 219 -15.18 -12.99 9.08
N GLU A 220 -15.94 -12.15 8.37
CA GLU A 220 -15.56 -10.75 8.10
C GLU A 220 -15.41 -9.95 9.40
N ARG A 221 -16.34 -10.12 10.36
CA ARG A 221 -16.27 -9.48 11.68
C ARG A 221 -15.08 -10.01 12.49
N ALA A 222 -14.85 -11.32 12.52
CA ALA A 222 -13.73 -11.92 13.25
C ALA A 222 -12.37 -11.48 12.68
N ALA A 223 -12.23 -11.43 11.35
CA ALA A 223 -10.97 -11.04 10.71
C ALA A 223 -10.63 -9.56 10.92
N LEU A 224 -11.61 -8.66 10.81
CA LEU A 224 -11.39 -7.23 11.04
C LEU A 224 -11.31 -6.88 12.53
N GLY A 225 -12.18 -7.49 13.34
CA GLY A 225 -12.18 -7.34 14.80
C GLY A 225 -10.90 -7.87 15.42
N GLY A 226 -10.36 -8.99 14.94
CA GLY A 226 -9.08 -9.54 15.40
C GLY A 226 -7.89 -8.60 15.18
N VAL A 227 -7.85 -7.90 14.04
CA VAL A 227 -6.81 -6.88 13.78
C VAL A 227 -6.97 -5.68 14.73
N ILE A 228 -8.21 -5.25 15.01
CA ILE A 228 -8.47 -4.17 15.97
C ILE A 228 -8.08 -4.59 17.39
N VAL A 229 -8.43 -5.81 17.82
CA VAL A 229 -8.05 -6.35 19.13
C VAL A 229 -6.54 -6.40 19.26
N LEU A 230 -5.82 -6.83 18.21
CA LEU A 230 -4.37 -6.84 18.20
C LEU A 230 -3.80 -5.43 18.40
N LEU A 231 -4.24 -4.45 17.60
CA LEU A 231 -3.86 -3.04 17.72
C LEU A 231 -4.08 -2.51 19.14
N LEU A 232 -5.24 -2.79 19.74
CA LEU A 232 -5.55 -2.37 21.12
C LEU A 232 -4.65 -3.07 22.14
N THR A 233 -4.32 -4.34 21.91
CA THR A 233 -3.41 -5.10 22.77
C THR A 233 -2.00 -4.50 22.76
N ASP A 234 -1.49 -4.14 21.58
CA ASP A 234 -0.18 -3.46 21.44
C ASP A 234 -0.18 -2.07 22.10
N ALA A 235 -1.26 -1.31 21.94
CA ALA A 235 -1.40 0.01 22.54
C ALA A 235 -1.52 -0.02 24.07
N SER A 236 -1.94 -1.16 24.64
CA SER A 236 -2.21 -1.29 26.08
C SER A 236 -1.02 -1.84 26.88
N GLY A 237 0.08 -2.22 26.23
CA GLY A 237 1.25 -2.79 26.90
C GLY A 237 0.97 -4.13 27.60
N LEU A 238 0.00 -4.90 27.10
CA LEU A 238 -0.38 -6.18 27.68
C LEU A 238 0.76 -7.22 27.56
N PRO A 239 0.75 -8.27 28.42
CA PRO A 239 1.77 -9.32 28.39
C PRO A 239 1.89 -9.97 27.00
N SER A 240 3.10 -10.43 26.65
CA SER A 240 3.38 -11.01 25.33
C SER A 240 2.48 -12.18 24.96
N VAL A 241 2.02 -12.97 25.93
CA VAL A 241 1.07 -14.08 25.74
C VAL A 241 -0.30 -13.59 25.23
N ALA A 242 -0.76 -12.41 25.68
CA ALA A 242 -2.00 -11.82 25.19
C ALA A 242 -1.84 -11.37 23.72
N VAL A 243 -0.70 -10.79 23.37
CA VAL A 243 -0.35 -10.44 21.98
C VAL A 243 -0.31 -11.68 21.11
N ALA A 244 0.31 -12.78 21.57
CA ALA A 244 0.37 -14.04 20.85
C ALA A 244 -1.03 -14.63 20.61
N ALA A 245 -1.87 -14.68 21.64
CA ALA A 245 -3.23 -15.19 21.55
C ALA A 245 -4.09 -14.37 20.57
N ALA A 246 -4.04 -13.04 20.66
CA ALA A 246 -4.74 -12.14 19.74
C ALA A 246 -4.26 -12.31 18.29
N ALA A 247 -2.94 -12.37 18.07
CA ALA A 247 -2.35 -12.57 16.75
C ALA A 247 -2.70 -13.93 16.15
N LEU A 248 -2.71 -15.01 16.95
CA LEU A 248 -3.10 -16.35 16.49
C LEU A 248 -4.60 -16.42 16.14
N ALA A 249 -5.48 -15.84 16.96
CA ALA A 249 -6.91 -15.76 16.66
C ALA A 249 -7.15 -14.97 15.35
N ALA A 250 -6.47 -13.84 15.17
CA ALA A 250 -6.53 -13.06 13.94
C ALA A 250 -5.97 -13.84 12.73
N THR A 251 -4.90 -14.63 12.92
CA THR A 251 -4.34 -15.51 11.87
C THR A 251 -5.39 -16.47 11.33
N LEU A 252 -6.06 -17.20 12.22
CA LEU A 252 -7.08 -18.19 11.84
C LEU A 252 -8.26 -17.51 11.13
N ALA A 253 -8.74 -16.39 11.67
CA ALA A 253 -9.84 -15.65 11.04
C ALA A 253 -9.48 -15.15 9.63
N GLN A 254 -8.26 -14.62 9.44
CA GLN A 254 -7.79 -14.16 8.13
C GLN A 254 -7.57 -15.31 7.15
N LEU A 255 -7.08 -16.47 7.62
CA LEU A 255 -6.89 -17.66 6.80
C LEU A 255 -8.23 -18.20 6.30
N VAL A 256 -9.19 -18.41 7.20
CA VAL A 256 -10.55 -18.85 6.85
C VAL A 256 -11.18 -17.87 5.85
N ARG A 257 -11.06 -16.57 6.11
CA ARG A 257 -11.55 -15.53 5.20
C ARG A 257 -10.94 -15.65 3.81
N TRP A 258 -9.64 -15.83 3.70
CA TRP A 258 -8.94 -15.97 2.42
C TRP A 258 -9.34 -17.25 1.67
N LEU A 259 -9.52 -18.37 2.37
CA LEU A 259 -9.97 -19.64 1.77
C LEU A 259 -11.38 -19.54 1.18
N LEU A 260 -12.29 -18.77 1.81
CA LEU A 260 -13.63 -18.50 1.27
C LEU A 260 -13.60 -17.78 -0.08
N TRP A 261 -12.50 -17.11 -0.39
CA TRP A 261 -12.32 -16.44 -1.68
C TRP A 261 -11.76 -17.36 -2.77
N ARG A 262 -11.47 -18.63 -2.44
CA ARG A 262 -11.08 -19.69 -3.38
C ARG A 262 -9.90 -19.31 -4.28
N PRO A 263 -8.72 -18.98 -3.71
CA PRO A 263 -7.54 -18.51 -4.45
C PRO A 263 -7.12 -19.45 -5.59
N TRP A 264 -7.27 -20.76 -5.42
CA TRP A 264 -6.93 -21.79 -6.42
C TRP A 264 -7.76 -21.69 -7.72
N LYS A 265 -8.91 -20.99 -7.71
CA LYS A 265 -9.67 -20.73 -8.94
C LYS A 265 -9.08 -19.60 -9.78
N SER A 266 -8.15 -18.83 -9.25
CA SER A 266 -7.56 -17.67 -9.94
C SER A 266 -6.19 -17.93 -10.57
N LEU A 267 -5.75 -19.20 -10.67
CA LEU A 267 -4.42 -19.56 -11.18
C LEU A 267 -4.18 -19.05 -12.62
N ASP A 268 -5.21 -19.06 -13.46
CA ASP A 268 -5.11 -18.58 -14.85
C ASP A 268 -5.26 -17.07 -14.99
N ASN A 269 -5.60 -16.35 -13.91
CA ASN A 269 -5.76 -14.90 -13.93
C ASN A 269 -4.69 -14.20 -13.09
N THR A 270 -3.57 -13.86 -13.73
CA THR A 270 -2.40 -13.27 -13.07
C THR A 270 -2.70 -12.01 -12.26
N LEU A 271 -3.59 -11.14 -12.73
CA LEU A 271 -3.96 -9.90 -12.02
C LEU A 271 -4.74 -10.15 -10.73
N VAL A 272 -5.47 -11.27 -10.64
CA VAL A 272 -6.19 -11.67 -9.44
C VAL A 272 -5.31 -12.55 -8.55
N LEU A 273 -4.52 -13.45 -9.16
CA LEU A 273 -3.61 -14.35 -8.46
C LEU A 273 -2.61 -13.58 -7.60
N VAL A 274 -1.99 -12.52 -8.13
CA VAL A 274 -1.02 -11.71 -7.36
C VAL A 274 -1.64 -11.14 -6.08
N LEU A 275 -2.92 -10.76 -6.11
CA LEU A 275 -3.61 -10.23 -4.93
C LEU A 275 -3.90 -11.33 -3.91
N HIS A 276 -4.25 -12.55 -4.35
CA HIS A 276 -4.41 -13.68 -3.45
C HIS A 276 -3.09 -14.10 -2.80
N LEU A 277 -2.01 -14.19 -3.58
CA LEU A 277 -0.68 -14.52 -3.07
C LEU A 277 -0.20 -13.47 -2.08
N ALA A 278 -0.39 -12.18 -2.39
CA ALA A 278 -0.06 -11.11 -1.47
C ALA A 278 -0.91 -11.15 -0.19
N TYR A 279 -2.22 -11.38 -0.30
CA TYR A 279 -3.08 -11.47 0.88
C TYR A 279 -2.72 -12.65 1.80
N ALA A 280 -2.25 -13.77 1.25
CA ALA A 280 -1.81 -14.91 2.04
C ALA A 280 -0.65 -14.58 3.01
N TRP A 281 0.12 -13.52 2.73
CA TRP A 281 1.14 -13.04 3.66
C TRP A 281 0.57 -12.36 4.92
N ILE A 282 -0.70 -11.95 4.93
CA ILE A 282 -1.33 -11.39 6.14
C ILE A 282 -1.43 -12.44 7.27
N PRO A 283 -2.04 -13.62 7.07
CA PRO A 283 -2.02 -14.65 8.10
C PRO A 283 -0.59 -15.14 8.41
N VAL A 284 0.32 -15.19 7.43
CA VAL A 284 1.75 -15.52 7.70
C VAL A 284 2.39 -14.48 8.62
N HIS A 285 2.18 -13.19 8.38
CA HIS A 285 2.64 -12.11 9.26
C HIS A 285 2.10 -12.29 10.68
N LEU A 286 0.80 -12.53 10.82
CA LEU A 286 0.16 -12.67 12.13
C LEU A 286 0.68 -13.89 12.89
N ALA A 287 0.91 -15.01 12.20
CA ALA A 287 1.53 -16.20 12.78
C ALA A 287 2.96 -15.91 13.25
N LEU A 288 3.79 -15.31 12.38
CA LEU A 288 5.15 -14.91 12.73
C LEU A 288 5.18 -13.89 13.86
N ARG A 289 4.18 -13.01 13.95
CA ARG A 289 4.05 -12.03 15.03
C ARG A 289 3.74 -12.69 16.36
N ALA A 290 2.88 -13.71 16.39
CA ALA A 290 2.62 -14.50 17.58
C ALA A 290 3.89 -15.22 18.05
N LEU A 291 4.65 -15.81 17.13
CA LEU A 291 5.94 -16.46 17.45
C LEU A 291 6.99 -15.45 17.93
N ALA A 292 7.05 -14.27 17.30
CA ALA A 292 8.01 -13.24 17.65
C ALA A 292 7.73 -12.62 19.04
N SER A 293 6.45 -12.47 19.42
CA SER A 293 6.12 -11.97 20.77
C SER A 293 6.55 -12.94 21.87
N GLN A 294 6.65 -14.24 21.56
CA GLN A 294 7.17 -15.27 22.45
C GLN A 294 8.69 -15.45 22.37
N GLY A 295 9.38 -14.66 21.52
CA GLY A 295 10.83 -14.75 21.35
C GLY A 295 11.32 -15.94 20.51
N TRP A 296 10.41 -16.67 19.84
CA TRP A 296 10.78 -17.87 19.07
C TRP A 296 11.42 -17.52 17.72
N VAL A 297 11.09 -16.36 17.18
CA VAL A 297 11.63 -15.85 15.91
C VAL A 297 11.90 -14.35 16.01
N SER A 298 12.74 -13.81 15.12
CA SER A 298 13.00 -12.37 15.07
C SER A 298 11.73 -11.58 14.71
N PRO A 299 11.39 -10.49 15.43
CA PRO A 299 10.29 -9.59 15.06
C PRO A 299 10.41 -9.03 13.64
N SER A 300 11.64 -8.90 13.13
CA SER A 300 11.91 -8.44 11.77
C SER A 300 11.23 -9.32 10.72
N LEU A 301 11.11 -10.63 10.95
CA LEU A 301 10.46 -11.57 10.03
C LEU A 301 8.96 -11.27 9.92
N ALA A 302 8.29 -11.05 11.05
CA ALA A 302 6.88 -10.67 11.08
C ALA A 302 6.67 -9.34 10.37
N THR A 303 7.49 -8.32 10.67
CA THR A 303 7.40 -7.01 10.01
C THR A 303 7.56 -7.13 8.49
N HIS A 304 8.53 -7.89 7.99
CA HIS A 304 8.77 -8.00 6.55
C HIS A 304 7.78 -8.93 5.83
N ALA A 305 7.18 -9.90 6.52
CA ALA A 305 6.02 -10.62 5.99
C ALA A 305 4.84 -9.66 5.73
N LEU A 306 4.62 -8.69 6.62
CA LEU A 306 3.60 -7.64 6.42
C LEU A 306 4.02 -6.65 5.32
N THR A 307 5.23 -6.11 5.40
CA THR A 307 5.62 -4.96 4.57
C THR A 307 6.09 -5.35 3.18
N VAL A 308 6.89 -6.42 3.05
CA VAL A 308 7.39 -6.90 1.75
C VAL A 308 6.41 -7.88 1.12
N GLY A 309 5.95 -8.87 1.90
CA GLY A 309 5.00 -9.89 1.45
C GLY A 309 3.62 -9.34 1.14
N ALA A 310 2.90 -8.90 2.18
CA ALA A 310 1.52 -8.46 2.01
C ALA A 310 1.42 -7.10 1.33
N ALA A 311 2.03 -6.06 1.90
CA ALA A 311 1.92 -4.70 1.37
C ALA A 311 2.59 -4.59 0.00
N GLY A 312 3.84 -5.04 -0.17
CA GLY A 312 4.53 -5.04 -1.46
C GLY A 312 3.72 -5.69 -2.58
N GLY A 313 3.27 -6.93 -2.36
CA GLY A 313 2.47 -7.67 -3.34
C GLY A 313 1.10 -7.04 -3.64
N LEU A 314 0.37 -6.59 -2.62
CA LEU A 314 -0.93 -5.92 -2.80
C LEU A 314 -0.76 -4.60 -3.53
N ILE A 315 0.27 -3.82 -3.18
CA ILE A 315 0.59 -2.54 -3.79
C ILE A 315 0.90 -2.74 -5.27
N ILE A 316 1.88 -3.59 -5.63
CA ILE A 316 2.26 -3.75 -7.03
C ILE A 316 1.11 -4.29 -7.89
N GLY A 317 0.35 -5.26 -7.38
CA GLY A 317 -0.83 -5.81 -8.05
C GLY A 317 -1.93 -4.75 -8.27
N MET A 318 -2.23 -3.97 -7.23
CA MET A 318 -3.23 -2.90 -7.31
C MET A 318 -2.76 -1.74 -8.19
N MET A 319 -1.47 -1.39 -8.18
CA MET A 319 -0.89 -0.35 -9.02
C MET A 319 -1.05 -0.69 -10.50
N VAL A 320 -0.72 -1.92 -10.91
CA VAL A 320 -0.91 -2.41 -12.29
C VAL A 320 -2.39 -2.41 -12.67
N ARG A 321 -3.25 -3.01 -11.84
CA ARG A 321 -4.68 -3.12 -12.12
C ARG A 321 -5.36 -1.76 -12.24
N THR A 322 -5.10 -0.87 -11.28
CA THR A 322 -5.66 0.49 -11.24
C THR A 322 -5.17 1.29 -12.44
N ALA A 323 -3.86 1.26 -12.73
CA ALA A 323 -3.32 1.99 -13.87
C ALA A 323 -3.90 1.50 -15.19
N ARG A 324 -4.06 0.19 -15.41
CA ARG A 324 -4.70 -0.32 -16.63
C ARG A 324 -6.18 0.06 -16.71
N GLY A 325 -6.95 -0.20 -15.65
CA GLY A 325 -8.39 0.05 -15.62
C GLY A 325 -8.76 1.53 -15.75
N HIS A 326 -8.03 2.41 -15.08
CA HIS A 326 -8.27 3.86 -15.13
C HIS A 326 -7.61 4.57 -16.31
N THR A 327 -6.90 3.86 -17.19
CA THR A 327 -6.35 4.43 -18.42
C THR A 327 -6.87 3.75 -19.70
N ALA A 328 -7.98 3.00 -19.58
CA ALA A 328 -8.66 2.30 -20.67
C ALA A 328 -7.79 1.27 -21.41
N ARG A 329 -6.90 0.60 -20.67
CA ARG A 329 -6.10 -0.53 -21.18
C ARG A 329 -6.75 -1.85 -20.81
N VAL A 330 -6.47 -2.87 -21.62
CA VAL A 330 -6.94 -4.24 -21.37
C VAL A 330 -6.49 -4.70 -19.98
N LEU A 331 -7.44 -5.20 -19.19
CA LEU A 331 -7.23 -5.76 -17.85
C LEU A 331 -6.65 -7.18 -17.91
N ARG A 332 -5.48 -7.29 -18.53
CA ARG A 332 -4.67 -8.51 -18.61
C ARG A 332 -3.23 -8.15 -18.32
N ALA A 333 -2.58 -8.90 -17.43
CA ALA A 333 -1.16 -8.76 -17.18
C ALA A 333 -0.37 -9.21 -18.41
N ASP A 334 0.61 -8.41 -18.83
CA ASP A 334 1.62 -8.83 -19.80
C ASP A 334 2.86 -9.38 -19.10
N GLN A 335 3.90 -9.73 -19.86
CA GLN A 335 5.14 -10.29 -19.31
C GLN A 335 5.86 -9.32 -18.36
N VAL A 336 5.77 -8.02 -18.61
CA VAL A 336 6.41 -6.98 -17.78
C VAL A 336 5.68 -6.85 -16.44
N ASP A 337 4.35 -6.86 -16.48
CA ASP A 337 3.54 -6.87 -15.25
C ASP A 337 3.83 -8.11 -14.40
N THR A 338 3.87 -9.30 -15.04
CA THR A 338 4.20 -10.56 -14.37
C THR A 338 5.60 -10.53 -13.77
N ALA A 339 6.59 -9.97 -14.48
CA ALA A 339 7.95 -9.80 -13.95
C ALA A 339 7.96 -8.92 -12.70
N CYS A 340 7.21 -7.81 -12.69
CA CYS A 340 7.07 -6.96 -11.49
C CYS A 340 6.52 -7.76 -10.30
N PHE A 341 5.48 -8.58 -10.53
CA PHE A 341 4.86 -9.40 -9.49
C PHE A 341 5.81 -10.47 -8.96
N LEU A 342 6.51 -11.17 -9.85
CA LEU A 342 7.46 -12.21 -9.48
C LEU A 342 8.64 -11.64 -8.69
N LEU A 343 9.20 -10.50 -9.13
CA LEU A 343 10.30 -9.84 -8.43
C LEU A 343 9.90 -9.45 -6.99
N VAL A 344 8.72 -8.83 -6.82
CA VAL A 344 8.25 -8.46 -5.46
C VAL A 344 7.92 -9.70 -4.61
N LEU A 345 7.38 -10.76 -5.21
CA LEU A 345 7.13 -12.02 -4.50
C LEU A 345 8.44 -12.69 -4.06
N LEU A 346 9.44 -12.75 -4.95
CA LEU A 346 10.77 -13.28 -4.63
C LEU A 346 11.47 -12.46 -3.55
N ALA A 347 11.32 -11.13 -3.57
CA ALA A 347 11.80 -10.28 -2.49
C ALA A 347 11.23 -10.71 -1.14
N ALA A 348 9.91 -10.91 -1.06
CA ALA A 348 9.25 -11.35 0.18
C ALA A 348 9.70 -12.75 0.64
N LEU A 349 9.75 -13.71 -0.29
CA LEU A 349 10.17 -15.08 -0.01
C LEU A 349 11.59 -15.10 0.53
N VAL A 350 12.54 -14.45 -0.15
CA VAL A 350 13.93 -14.40 0.31
C VAL A 350 14.05 -13.67 1.63
N ARG A 351 13.35 -12.54 1.80
CA ARG A 351 13.45 -11.71 3.01
C ARG A 351 12.97 -12.42 4.27
N VAL A 352 12.00 -13.31 4.16
CA VAL A 352 11.34 -13.95 5.30
C VAL A 352 11.80 -15.40 5.46
N VAL A 353 11.81 -16.19 4.39
CA VAL A 353 12.06 -17.64 4.47
C VAL A 353 13.54 -17.94 4.70
N VAL A 354 14.45 -17.22 4.03
CA VAL A 354 15.89 -17.51 4.17
C VAL A 354 16.37 -17.25 5.60
N PRO A 355 16.11 -16.10 6.26
CA PRO A 355 16.55 -15.90 7.63
C PRO A 355 15.79 -16.77 8.65
N LEU A 356 14.60 -17.28 8.30
CA LEU A 356 13.86 -18.23 9.14
C LEU A 356 14.52 -19.62 9.15
N LEU A 357 14.99 -20.10 8.00
CA LEU A 357 15.59 -21.44 7.85
C LEU A 357 17.11 -21.44 8.05
N ALA A 358 17.79 -20.35 7.68
CA ALA A 358 19.22 -20.18 7.76
C ALA A 358 19.55 -18.77 8.31
N PRO A 359 19.44 -18.54 9.63
CA PRO A 359 19.68 -17.22 10.23
C PRO A 359 21.06 -16.62 9.92
N SER A 360 22.08 -17.45 9.70
CA SER A 360 23.43 -17.02 9.30
C SER A 360 23.48 -16.34 7.93
N GLN A 361 22.49 -16.59 7.06
CA GLN A 361 22.39 -16.01 5.72
C GLN A 361 21.59 -14.70 5.67
N THR A 362 21.30 -14.09 6.83
CA THR A 362 20.45 -12.89 6.92
C THR A 362 20.95 -11.74 6.04
N ILE A 363 22.25 -11.48 6.01
CA ILE A 363 22.81 -10.36 5.21
C ILE A 363 22.56 -10.61 3.71
N VAL A 364 22.90 -11.80 3.22
CA VAL A 364 22.68 -12.20 1.83
C VAL A 364 21.20 -12.11 1.46
N ALA A 365 20.31 -12.58 2.34
CA ALA A 365 18.87 -12.51 2.15
C ALA A 365 18.35 -11.06 2.07
N VAL A 366 18.87 -10.16 2.90
CA VAL A 366 18.50 -8.73 2.87
C VAL A 366 18.92 -8.10 1.54
N LEU A 367 20.15 -8.34 1.07
CA LEU A 367 20.65 -7.77 -0.18
C LEU A 367 19.93 -8.32 -1.40
N ALA A 368 19.72 -9.64 -1.46
CA ALA A 368 18.98 -10.27 -2.54
C ALA A 368 17.50 -9.81 -2.57
N SER A 369 16.85 -9.72 -1.42
CA SER A 369 15.50 -9.17 -1.32
C SER A 369 15.44 -7.72 -1.81
N ALA A 370 16.41 -6.90 -1.42
CA ALA A 370 16.43 -5.49 -1.81
C ALA A 370 16.65 -5.34 -3.32
N ALA A 371 17.52 -6.16 -3.92
CA ALA A 371 17.71 -6.19 -5.37
C ALA A 371 16.39 -6.54 -6.09
N PHE A 372 15.71 -7.61 -5.70
CA PHE A 372 14.43 -7.99 -6.30
C PHE A 372 13.37 -6.90 -6.15
N TRP A 373 13.25 -6.31 -4.95
CA TRP A 373 12.34 -5.21 -4.70
C TRP A 373 12.63 -4.01 -5.60
N THR A 374 13.89 -3.55 -5.63
CA THR A 374 14.32 -2.39 -6.40
C THR A 374 14.05 -2.60 -7.89
N TRP A 375 14.40 -3.75 -8.45
CA TRP A 375 14.13 -4.05 -9.86
C TRP A 375 12.63 -4.16 -10.16
N GLY A 376 11.84 -4.76 -9.26
CA GLY A 376 10.39 -4.87 -9.43
C GLY A 376 9.69 -3.50 -9.52
N PHE A 377 10.03 -2.58 -8.60
CA PHE A 377 9.45 -1.24 -8.61
C PHE A 377 10.06 -0.32 -9.67
N ALA A 378 11.35 -0.46 -10.01
CA ALA A 378 11.98 0.28 -11.10
C ALA A 378 11.35 -0.09 -12.45
N LEU A 379 11.12 -1.39 -12.70
CA LEU A 379 10.47 -1.87 -13.91
C LEU A 379 9.05 -1.30 -14.04
N TYR A 380 8.28 -1.29 -12.95
CA TYR A 380 6.98 -0.63 -12.93
C TYR A 380 7.10 0.86 -13.24
N ALA A 381 7.98 1.59 -12.55
CA ALA A 381 8.13 3.04 -12.71
C ALA A 381 8.43 3.41 -14.17
N VAL A 382 9.36 2.71 -14.82
CA VAL A 382 9.73 2.92 -16.22
C VAL A 382 8.56 2.56 -17.15
N ARG A 383 7.96 1.38 -16.98
CA ARG A 383 6.89 0.88 -17.85
C ARG A 383 5.64 1.75 -17.78
N TYR A 384 5.27 2.17 -16.57
CA TYR A 384 4.04 2.92 -16.31
C TYR A 384 4.23 4.44 -16.37
N TRP A 385 5.45 4.97 -16.46
CA TRP A 385 5.68 6.40 -16.69
C TRP A 385 4.82 6.97 -17.83
N PRO A 386 4.85 6.44 -19.07
CA PRO A 386 3.99 6.95 -20.15
C PRO A 386 2.51 6.64 -19.93
N VAL A 387 2.15 5.61 -19.16
CA VAL A 387 0.76 5.26 -18.87
C VAL A 387 0.13 6.26 -17.91
N LEU A 388 0.88 6.69 -16.89
CA LEU A 388 0.43 7.59 -15.83
C LEU A 388 0.51 9.07 -16.21
N THR A 389 1.39 9.43 -17.15
CA THR A 389 1.57 10.83 -17.59
C THR A 389 0.73 11.19 -18.82
N ARG A 390 0.27 10.23 -19.62
CA ARG A 390 -0.50 10.48 -20.85
C ARG A 390 -2.01 10.30 -20.65
N PRO A 391 -2.85 10.92 -21.50
CA PRO A 391 -4.29 10.71 -21.50
C PRO A 391 -4.71 9.25 -21.64
N ARG A 392 -5.95 8.97 -21.26
CA ARG A 392 -6.57 7.66 -21.45
C ARG A 392 -6.66 7.33 -22.94
N LEU A 393 -6.62 6.04 -23.26
CA LEU A 393 -6.72 5.58 -24.64
C LEU A 393 -8.11 5.80 -25.24
N ASP A 394 -9.15 5.91 -24.42
CA ASP A 394 -10.54 6.13 -24.85
C ASP A 394 -10.96 7.60 -24.91
N GLY A 395 -10.04 8.54 -24.68
CA GLY A 395 -10.30 9.98 -24.73
C GLY A 395 -11.19 10.53 -23.61
N LYS A 396 -11.62 9.69 -22.66
CA LYS A 396 -12.45 10.11 -21.52
C LYS A 396 -11.61 10.81 -20.45
N PRO A 397 -12.23 11.60 -19.55
CA PRO A 397 -11.55 12.17 -18.39
C PRO A 397 -11.00 11.08 -17.45
N GLY A 398 -9.81 11.30 -16.87
CA GLY A 398 -9.26 10.48 -15.78
C GLY A 398 -7.80 10.15 -15.95
#